data_AF-A0A2S9YGR7-F1
#
_entry.id   AF-A0A2S9YGR7-F1
#
_cell.length_a   1.000
_cell.length_b   1.000
_cell.length_c   1.000
_cell.angle_alpha   90.00
_cell.angle_beta   90.00
_cell.angle_gamma   90.00
#
_symmetry.space_group_name_H-M   'P 1'
#
loop_
_entity.id
_entity.type
_entity.pdbx_description
1 polymer ?
#
loop_
_entity_poly.entity_id
_entity_poly.type
_entity_poly.pdbx_seq_one_letter_code
_entity_poly.pdbx_strand_id
1 'polypeptide(L)'
;MTSNVAAVLAGLTLVVATAGSAYAHKNIQGNSPERAKSGHGHGHGHGHGHGHGHGHGHHGHGHGHGHGHGHGHHDDAIDVAGDFSVEMGAPTYISQEAPDLCVIELPATFSFTGDLEGSFSSPFLIEHAGPCDQPAAEYFSTSGVFVGAILGGEGSIDYSFEGSIDSQGNALGDMVLDDDSGTNELEDCAGSVTLDGLTGVGGTYSGEVEL
;
A
#
# COMPACT_ATOMS: atom_id res chain seq x y z
N MET A 1 4.80 16.68 39.66
CA MET A 1 5.58 16.21 38.50
C MET A 1 4.74 16.44 37.24
N THR A 2 4.45 17.70 36.89
CA THR A 2 3.44 18.05 35.86
C THR A 2 3.91 19.16 34.92
N SER A 3 5.22 19.34 34.74
CA SER A 3 5.77 20.53 34.04
C SER A 3 6.65 20.27 32.82
N ASN A 4 6.64 19.07 32.23
CA ASN A 4 7.44 18.80 31.02
C ASN A 4 6.62 18.51 29.73
N VAL A 5 5.31 18.32 29.82
CA VAL A 5 4.49 17.98 28.62
C VAL A 5 4.36 19.17 27.65
N ALA A 6 4.41 20.41 28.15
CA ALA A 6 4.25 21.60 27.33
C ALA A 6 5.49 21.97 26.48
N ALA A 7 6.68 21.45 26.80
CA ALA A 7 7.91 21.78 26.08
C ALA A 7 8.14 20.91 24.83
N VAL A 8 7.61 19.67 24.82
CA VAL A 8 7.73 18.75 23.67
C VAL A 8 6.89 19.24 22.49
N LEU A 9 5.74 19.86 22.75
CA LEU A 9 4.86 20.46 21.73
C LEU A 9 5.45 21.71 21.03
N ALA A 10 6.49 22.34 21.58
CA ALA A 10 7.12 23.52 20.98
C ALA A 10 8.35 23.17 20.12
N GLY A 11 9.05 22.08 20.44
CA GLY A 11 10.17 21.56 19.65
C GLY A 11 9.72 20.74 18.44
N LEU A 12 8.63 19.98 18.60
CA LEU A 12 7.90 19.35 17.50
C LEU A 12 7.00 20.39 16.82
N THR A 13 7.59 21.52 16.44
CA THR A 13 7.05 22.26 15.30
C THR A 13 7.37 21.38 14.10
N LEU A 14 6.57 20.32 13.92
CA LEU A 14 6.46 19.61 12.65
C LEU A 14 6.33 20.74 11.65
N VAL A 15 7.34 20.90 10.81
CA VAL A 15 7.33 21.88 9.74
C VAL A 15 6.28 21.36 8.78
N VAL A 16 5.00 21.58 9.11
CA VAL A 16 3.91 21.64 8.16
C VAL A 16 4.15 22.92 7.40
N ALA A 17 5.19 22.90 6.58
CA ALA A 17 5.35 23.86 5.51
C ALA A 17 4.11 23.66 4.66
N THR A 18 3.16 24.57 4.81
CA THR A 18 2.05 24.79 3.89
C THR A 18 2.62 25.27 2.55
N ALA A 19 3.40 24.41 1.90
CA ALA A 19 3.76 24.56 0.51
C ALA A 19 2.60 23.99 -0.29
N GLY A 20 1.64 24.87 -0.62
CA GLY A 20 0.78 24.66 -1.78
C GLY A 20 1.66 24.58 -3.03
N SER A 21 2.29 23.43 -3.24
CA SER A 21 2.98 23.09 -4.47
C SER A 21 1.99 22.37 -5.34
N ALA A 22 1.44 23.10 -6.32
CA ALA A 22 0.87 22.49 -7.51
C ALA A 22 1.98 21.67 -8.19
N TYR A 23 2.13 20.42 -7.80
CA TYR A 23 2.98 19.47 -8.51
C TYR A 23 2.26 19.14 -9.82
N ALA A 24 2.68 19.83 -10.87
CA ALA A 24 2.47 19.33 -12.22
C ALA A 24 3.16 17.96 -12.29
N HIS A 25 2.36 16.90 -12.30
CA HIS A 25 2.77 15.51 -12.46
C HIS A 25 3.57 15.38 -13.76
N LYS A 26 4.90 15.52 -13.67
CA LYS A 26 5.79 15.20 -14.78
C LYS A 26 5.84 13.69 -14.83
N ASN A 27 5.21 13.14 -15.86
CA ASN A 27 5.29 11.75 -16.27
C ASN A 27 6.77 11.37 -16.50
N ILE A 28 7.42 10.86 -15.46
CA ILE A 28 8.76 10.28 -15.55
C ILE A 28 8.57 8.85 -16.05
N GLN A 29 8.63 8.70 -17.37
CA GLN A 29 8.97 7.43 -17.98
C GLN A 29 10.41 7.11 -17.56
N GLY A 30 10.54 6.34 -16.48
CA GLY A 30 11.80 5.85 -15.97
C GLY A 30 12.47 4.93 -16.98
N ASN A 31 13.50 5.46 -17.65
CA ASN A 31 14.56 4.65 -18.22
C ASN A 31 15.33 4.00 -17.06
N SER A 32 15.02 2.75 -16.74
CA SER A 32 15.74 1.95 -15.76
C SER A 32 17.23 1.84 -16.11
N PRO A 33 18.16 2.14 -15.18
CA PRO A 33 19.57 1.88 -15.38
C PRO A 33 19.83 0.37 -15.36
N GLU A 34 20.63 -0.08 -16.32
CA GLU A 34 21.10 -1.44 -16.50
C GLU A 34 21.60 -2.07 -15.19
N ARG A 35 20.82 -3.01 -14.65
CA ARG A 35 21.21 -3.86 -13.52
C ARG A 35 22.26 -4.87 -13.99
N ALA A 36 23.46 -4.75 -13.44
CA ALA A 36 24.56 -5.65 -13.68
C ALA A 36 24.23 -7.09 -13.28
N LYS A 37 24.63 -8.00 -14.17
CA LYS A 37 24.59 -9.46 -14.14
C LYS A 37 25.14 -10.05 -12.82
N SER A 38 24.42 -11.02 -12.23
CA SER A 38 24.97 -12.34 -11.87
C SER A 38 23.92 -13.18 -11.11
N GLY A 39 23.56 -14.33 -11.66
CA GLY A 39 22.72 -15.33 -11.00
C GLY A 39 22.17 -16.35 -11.99
N HIS A 40 22.99 -17.35 -12.32
CA HIS A 40 22.58 -18.48 -13.15
C HIS A 40 21.71 -19.43 -12.30
N GLY A 41 20.39 -19.40 -12.52
CA GLY A 41 19.46 -20.42 -12.05
C GLY A 41 18.89 -21.19 -13.24
N HIS A 42 19.26 -22.46 -13.38
CA HIS A 42 18.68 -23.37 -14.37
C HIS A 42 17.35 -23.92 -13.85
N GLY A 43 16.24 -23.31 -14.26
CA GLY A 43 14.90 -23.86 -14.10
C GLY A 43 14.42 -24.48 -15.41
N HIS A 44 14.25 -25.80 -15.43
CA HIS A 44 13.66 -26.53 -16.55
C HIS A 44 12.13 -26.40 -16.51
N GLY A 45 11.59 -25.45 -17.27
CA GLY A 45 10.16 -25.35 -17.55
C GLY A 45 9.82 -26.09 -18.86
N HIS A 46 9.14 -27.22 -18.77
CA HIS A 46 8.54 -27.89 -19.92
C HIS A 46 7.27 -27.17 -20.35
N GLY A 47 7.40 -26.19 -21.25
CA GLY A 47 6.27 -25.61 -21.96
C GLY A 47 5.85 -26.48 -23.14
N HIS A 48 4.67 -27.09 -23.06
CA HIS A 48 4.01 -27.71 -24.21
C HIS A 48 2.85 -26.82 -24.66
N GLY A 49 3.15 -25.92 -25.60
CA GLY A 49 2.17 -25.14 -26.34
C GLY A 49 2.42 -25.27 -27.84
N HIS A 50 1.50 -25.92 -28.55
CA HIS A 50 0.67 -25.34 -29.62
C HIS A 50 0.20 -26.38 -30.62
N GLY A 51 -1.11 -26.40 -30.82
CA GLY A 51 -1.77 -27.13 -31.88
C GLY A 51 -1.62 -26.47 -33.24
N HIS A 52 -1.61 -27.32 -34.26
CA HIS A 52 -1.94 -26.95 -35.63
C HIS A 52 -3.18 -27.72 -36.07
N GLY A 53 -4.31 -27.02 -36.12
CA GLY A 53 -5.52 -27.49 -36.77
C GLY A 53 -5.44 -27.22 -38.27
N HIS A 54 -5.18 -28.27 -39.05
CA HIS A 54 -5.50 -28.29 -40.47
C HIS A 54 -6.70 -29.19 -40.69
N GLY A 55 -7.86 -28.57 -40.88
CA GLY A 55 -9.10 -29.25 -41.25
C GLY A 55 -9.13 -29.52 -42.75
N HIS A 56 -8.87 -30.77 -43.14
CA HIS A 56 -9.42 -31.36 -44.36
C HIS A 56 -9.58 -32.87 -44.12
N GLY A 57 -10.81 -33.36 -44.11
CA GLY A 57 -11.07 -34.78 -43.92
C GLY A 57 -12.55 -35.11 -43.94
N HIS A 58 -13.02 -35.59 -45.08
CA HIS A 58 -14.35 -36.12 -45.28
C HIS A 58 -14.61 -37.37 -44.40
N HIS A 59 -15.88 -37.56 -44.01
CA HIS A 59 -16.50 -38.77 -43.46
C HIS A 59 -15.82 -39.42 -42.25
N GLY A 60 -16.44 -39.27 -41.06
CA GLY A 60 -16.14 -40.10 -39.91
C GLY A 60 -17.10 -39.84 -38.75
N HIS A 61 -17.94 -40.82 -38.43
CA HIS A 61 -18.69 -40.86 -37.18
C HIS A 61 -17.71 -41.11 -36.02
N GLY A 62 -17.62 -40.19 -35.07
CA GLY A 62 -16.82 -40.35 -33.85
C GLY A 62 -17.46 -39.63 -32.67
N HIS A 63 -17.93 -40.40 -31.69
CA HIS A 63 -18.36 -39.90 -30.39
C HIS A 63 -17.13 -39.61 -29.54
N GLY A 64 -16.86 -38.34 -29.27
CA GLY A 64 -15.79 -37.91 -28.35
C GLY A 64 -16.38 -37.26 -27.10
N HIS A 65 -16.29 -37.95 -25.96
CA HIS A 65 -16.50 -37.36 -24.64
C HIS A 65 -15.21 -36.67 -24.20
N GLY A 66 -15.18 -35.34 -24.28
CA GLY A 66 -14.10 -34.52 -23.72
C GLY A 66 -14.48 -34.05 -22.32
N HIS A 67 -13.84 -34.62 -21.30
CA HIS A 67 -13.80 -34.04 -19.95
C HIS A 67 -12.73 -32.95 -19.93
N GLY A 68 -13.14 -31.69 -20.02
CA GLY A 68 -12.27 -30.55 -19.76
C GLY A 68 -12.19 -30.30 -18.25
N HIS A 69 -11.06 -30.62 -17.64
CA HIS A 69 -10.71 -30.13 -16.31
C HIS A 69 -10.15 -28.71 -16.47
N GLY A 70 -11.02 -27.71 -16.31
CA GLY A 70 -10.58 -26.33 -16.11
C GLY A 70 -10.14 -26.16 -14.66
N HIS A 71 -8.85 -26.33 -14.40
CA HIS A 71 -8.22 -25.90 -13.16
C HIS A 71 -7.20 -24.82 -13.50
N GLY A 72 -7.56 -23.60 -13.14
CA GLY A 72 -6.79 -22.39 -13.37
C GLY A 72 -7.62 -21.21 -12.93
N HIS A 73 -8.03 -21.21 -11.66
CA HIS A 73 -8.26 -19.95 -10.96
C HIS A 73 -6.85 -19.38 -10.79
N HIS A 74 -6.38 -18.69 -11.82
CA HIS A 74 -5.34 -17.72 -11.60
C HIS A 74 -6.08 -16.58 -10.94
N ASP A 75 -5.83 -16.43 -9.64
CA ASP A 75 -6.10 -15.23 -8.90
C ASP A 75 -5.23 -14.16 -9.57
N ASP A 76 -5.77 -13.59 -10.66
CA ASP A 76 -5.09 -12.62 -11.50
C ASP A 76 -5.13 -11.32 -10.72
N ALA A 77 -4.14 -11.13 -9.85
CA ALA A 77 -3.96 -9.90 -9.12
C ALA A 77 -3.98 -8.71 -10.10
N ILE A 78 -4.79 -7.72 -9.79
CA ILE A 78 -5.06 -6.56 -10.63
C ILE A 78 -4.21 -5.40 -10.11
N ASP A 79 -3.40 -4.81 -11.00
CA ASP A 79 -2.65 -3.60 -10.69
C ASP A 79 -3.59 -2.45 -10.31
N VAL A 80 -3.32 -1.80 -9.18
CA VAL A 80 -4.03 -0.60 -8.71
C VAL A 80 -3.05 0.56 -8.55
N ALA A 81 -3.50 1.77 -8.85
CA ALA A 81 -2.73 2.99 -8.63
C ALA A 81 -3.61 4.22 -8.42
N GLY A 82 -3.03 5.26 -7.81
CA GLY A 82 -3.68 6.54 -7.67
C GLY A 82 -2.95 7.50 -6.74
N ASP A 83 -3.71 8.47 -6.25
CA ASP A 83 -3.23 9.53 -5.36
C ASP A 83 -3.94 9.43 -4.00
N PHE A 84 -3.24 9.83 -2.94
CA PHE A 84 -3.82 9.98 -1.61
C PHE A 84 -3.45 11.32 -0.97
N SER A 85 -4.31 11.81 -0.09
CA SER A 85 -4.04 12.96 0.77
C SER A 85 -4.15 12.57 2.24
N VAL A 86 -3.39 13.25 3.11
CA VAL A 86 -3.36 12.97 4.54
C VAL A 86 -3.69 14.21 5.34
N GLU A 87 -4.62 14.07 6.29
CA GLU A 87 -4.89 15.06 7.34
C GLU A 87 -4.40 14.51 8.68
N MET A 88 -3.36 15.15 9.24
CA MET A 88 -2.82 14.77 10.55
C MET A 88 -3.56 15.52 11.66
N GLY A 89 -4.01 14.78 12.68
CA GLY A 89 -4.52 15.32 13.92
C GLY A 89 -3.43 15.82 14.85
N ALA A 90 -3.83 16.30 16.03
CA ALA A 90 -2.87 16.62 17.09
C ALA A 90 -2.38 15.32 17.77
N PRO A 91 -1.09 15.20 18.12
CA PRO A 91 -0.59 14.06 18.89
C PRO A 91 -1.38 13.88 20.19
N THR A 92 -1.88 12.67 20.44
CA THR A 92 -2.70 12.35 21.62
C THR A 92 -1.87 11.81 22.77
N TYR A 93 -0.77 11.13 22.46
CA TYR A 93 0.10 10.49 23.44
C TYR A 93 1.56 10.55 23.01
N ILE A 94 2.45 10.81 23.96
CA ILE A 94 3.90 10.77 23.77
C ILE A 94 4.48 10.07 25.00
N SER A 95 5.15 8.94 24.79
CA SER A 95 5.88 8.22 25.83
C SER A 95 7.34 8.05 25.45
N GLN A 96 8.21 8.18 26.44
CA GLN A 96 9.61 7.81 26.30
C GLN A 96 9.82 6.45 26.96
N GLU A 97 9.90 5.40 26.14
CA GLU A 97 10.08 4.01 26.61
C GLU A 97 11.54 3.71 26.95
N ALA A 98 12.46 4.34 26.22
CA ALA A 98 13.91 4.26 26.44
C ALA A 98 14.59 5.60 26.14
N PRO A 99 15.86 5.80 26.55
CA PRO A 99 16.61 7.02 26.23
C PRO A 99 16.66 7.34 24.73
N ASP A 100 16.55 6.30 23.90
CA ASP A 100 16.67 6.30 22.44
C ASP A 100 15.40 5.78 21.73
N LEU A 101 14.26 5.68 22.44
CA LEU A 101 12.98 5.29 21.86
C LEU A 101 11.85 6.15 22.40
N CYS A 102 11.19 6.85 21.49
CA CYS A 102 9.99 7.63 21.75
C CYS A 102 8.81 7.05 20.97
N VAL A 103 7.66 6.93 21.63
CA VAL A 103 6.43 6.41 21.02
C VAL A 103 5.40 7.53 21.00
N ILE A 104 4.87 7.83 19.82
CA ILE A 104 3.89 8.89 19.59
C ILE A 104 2.62 8.26 19.02
N GLU A 105 1.47 8.59 19.59
CA GLU A 105 0.18 8.26 19.00
C GLU A 105 -0.37 9.49 18.26
N LEU A 106 -0.66 9.32 16.98
CA LEU A 106 -1.04 10.40 16.09
C LEU A 106 -2.27 10.02 15.26
N PRO A 107 -3.45 10.61 15.52
CA PRO A 107 -4.61 10.44 14.66
C PRO A 107 -4.32 10.95 13.26
N ALA A 108 -4.64 10.18 12.23
CA ALA A 108 -4.58 10.64 10.85
C ALA A 108 -5.74 10.10 10.02
N THR A 109 -6.19 10.92 9.08
CA THR A 109 -7.20 10.55 8.09
C THR A 109 -6.54 10.51 6.72
N PHE A 110 -6.66 9.37 6.04
CA PHE A 110 -6.20 9.18 4.67
C PHE A 110 -7.41 9.20 3.74
N SER A 111 -7.30 9.89 2.62
CA SER A 111 -8.31 9.90 1.56
C SER A 111 -7.66 9.53 0.24
N PHE A 112 -8.26 8.59 -0.48
CA PHE A 112 -7.74 7.98 -1.70
C PHE A 112 -8.60 8.37 -2.90
N THR A 113 -7.93 8.54 -4.04
CA THR A 113 -8.55 8.74 -5.36
C THR A 113 -7.81 7.89 -6.39
N GLY A 114 -8.50 7.40 -7.42
CA GLY A 114 -7.94 6.49 -8.42
C GLY A 114 -8.62 5.12 -8.38
N ASP A 115 -7.85 4.05 -8.41
CA ASP A 115 -8.39 2.68 -8.35
C ASP A 115 -8.92 2.32 -6.95
N LEU A 116 -8.37 2.95 -5.91
CA LEU A 116 -8.93 3.01 -4.56
C LEU A 116 -9.59 4.39 -4.38
N GLU A 117 -10.90 4.42 -4.12
CA GLU A 117 -11.65 5.64 -3.80
C GLU A 117 -12.28 5.50 -2.42
N GLY A 118 -11.84 6.27 -1.43
CA GLY A 118 -12.36 6.09 -0.08
C GLY A 118 -11.50 6.75 0.97
N SER A 119 -11.71 6.35 2.23
CA SER A 119 -10.92 6.87 3.34
C SER A 119 -10.85 5.91 4.51
N PHE A 120 -9.84 6.09 5.34
CA PHE A 120 -9.81 5.57 6.70
C PHE A 120 -9.32 6.66 7.66
N SER A 121 -9.68 6.50 8.93
CA SER A 121 -9.20 7.34 10.03
C SER A 121 -8.79 6.43 11.18
N SER A 122 -7.51 6.41 11.52
CA SER A 122 -6.96 5.55 12.58
C SER A 122 -5.82 6.27 13.32
N PRO A 123 -5.63 6.01 14.63
CA PRO A 123 -4.39 6.42 15.29
C PRO A 123 -3.21 5.63 14.75
N PHE A 124 -2.13 6.34 14.41
CA PHE A 124 -0.85 5.76 14.08
C PHE A 124 0.00 5.68 15.34
N LEU A 125 0.66 4.53 15.52
CA LEU A 125 1.73 4.38 16.48
C LEU A 125 3.04 4.68 15.75
N ILE A 126 3.75 5.72 16.20
CA ILE A 126 5.02 6.15 15.62
C ILE A 126 6.13 5.86 16.61
N GLU A 127 7.05 4.98 16.23
CA GLU A 127 8.30 4.72 16.93
C GLU A 127 9.40 5.60 16.36
N HIS A 128 9.87 6.52 17.18
CA HIS A 128 10.94 7.45 16.85
C HIS A 128 12.25 6.97 17.47
N ALA A 129 13.23 6.65 16.62
CA ALA A 129 14.51 6.05 17.02
C ALA A 129 15.51 7.11 17.53
N GLY A 130 15.19 7.74 18.65
CA GLY A 130 16.04 8.74 19.30
C GLY A 130 15.34 9.48 20.43
N PRO A 131 15.99 10.52 20.98
CA PRO A 131 15.32 11.45 21.88
C PRO A 131 14.15 12.15 21.17
N CYS A 132 12.99 12.25 21.84
CA CYS A 132 11.76 12.84 21.27
C CYS A 132 11.91 14.29 20.75
N ASP A 133 13.01 14.98 21.09
CA ASP A 133 13.29 16.36 20.75
C ASP A 133 14.37 16.52 19.66
N GLN A 134 14.81 15.42 19.05
CA GLN A 134 15.79 15.41 17.96
C GLN A 134 15.19 14.82 16.68
N PRO A 135 15.66 15.20 15.49
CA PRO A 135 15.31 14.50 14.26
C PRO A 135 15.92 13.09 14.27
N ALA A 136 15.10 12.07 13.99
CA ALA A 136 15.53 10.69 13.79
C ALA A 136 14.68 10.02 12.71
N ALA A 137 15.04 8.79 12.35
CA ALA A 137 14.16 7.95 11.55
C ALA A 137 12.95 7.54 12.38
N GLU A 138 11.78 7.52 11.75
CA GLU A 138 10.52 7.15 12.39
C GLU A 138 9.95 5.94 11.67
N TYR A 139 9.39 5.01 12.45
CA TYR A 139 8.62 3.88 11.95
C TYR A 139 7.19 4.07 12.40
N PHE A 140 6.24 3.77 11.53
CA PHE A 140 4.83 3.87 11.88
C PHE A 140 4.11 2.55 11.63
N SER A 141 3.08 2.29 12.43
CA SER A 141 2.13 1.22 12.17
C SER A 141 0.72 1.63 12.58
N THR A 142 -0.26 1.09 11.88
CA THR A 142 -1.67 1.19 12.22
C THR A 142 -2.44 0.03 11.60
N SER A 143 -3.64 -0.20 12.10
CA SER A 143 -4.62 -1.08 11.49
C SER A 143 -5.99 -0.44 11.62
N GLY A 144 -6.94 -0.82 10.77
CA GLY A 144 -8.28 -0.25 10.81
C GLY A 144 -9.17 -0.79 9.71
N VAL A 145 -10.21 -0.02 9.39
CA VAL A 145 -11.17 -0.35 8.34
C VAL A 145 -11.07 0.70 7.25
N PHE A 146 -10.80 0.27 6.02
CA PHE A 146 -10.98 1.09 4.83
C PHE A 146 -12.45 1.05 4.42
N VAL A 147 -13.04 2.21 4.14
CA VAL A 147 -14.41 2.33 3.62
C VAL A 147 -14.37 3.10 2.31
N GLY A 148 -14.87 2.48 1.24
CA GLY A 148 -14.77 3.06 -0.09
C GLY A 148 -15.07 2.05 -1.20
N ALA A 149 -14.46 2.30 -2.35
CA ALA A 149 -14.50 1.46 -3.52
C ALA A 149 -13.09 1.03 -3.95
N ILE A 150 -12.96 -0.21 -4.43
CA ILE A 150 -11.74 -0.75 -5.04
C ILE A 150 -12.12 -1.23 -6.45
N LEU A 151 -11.51 -0.64 -7.47
CA LEU A 151 -11.83 -0.87 -8.89
C LEU A 151 -13.33 -0.71 -9.21
N GLY A 152 -14.00 0.17 -8.45
CA GLY A 152 -15.43 0.45 -8.56
C GLY A 152 -16.35 -0.45 -7.72
N GLY A 153 -15.83 -1.50 -7.08
CA GLY A 153 -16.58 -2.32 -6.14
C GLY A 153 -16.68 -1.65 -4.77
N GLU A 154 -17.89 -1.38 -4.26
CA GLU A 154 -18.11 -0.67 -2.99
C GLU A 154 -18.14 -1.62 -1.78
N GLY A 155 -17.55 -1.20 -0.67
CA GLY A 155 -17.58 -1.97 0.57
C GLY A 155 -16.72 -1.39 1.69
N SER A 156 -16.36 -2.27 2.61
CA SER A 156 -15.35 -2.02 3.63
C SER A 156 -14.44 -3.24 3.76
N ILE A 157 -13.20 -3.02 4.15
CA ILE A 157 -12.21 -4.09 4.33
C ILE A 157 -11.24 -3.69 5.45
N ASP A 158 -10.83 -4.65 6.27
CA ASP A 158 -9.80 -4.42 7.29
C ASP A 158 -8.43 -4.31 6.62
N TYR A 159 -7.56 -3.49 7.21
CA TYR A 159 -6.21 -3.29 6.71
C TYR A 159 -5.19 -3.25 7.84
N SER A 160 -3.95 -3.58 7.49
CA SER A 160 -2.75 -3.25 8.26
C SER A 160 -1.85 -2.35 7.41
N PHE A 161 -1.23 -1.35 8.03
CA PHE A 161 -0.38 -0.38 7.34
C PHE A 161 0.85 -0.07 8.18
N GLU A 162 2.02 -0.31 7.61
CA GLU A 162 3.31 -0.08 8.26
C GLU A 162 4.27 0.64 7.32
N GLY A 163 5.25 1.34 7.88
CA GLY A 163 6.22 2.06 7.05
C GLY A 163 7.25 2.84 7.84
N SER A 164 7.95 3.72 7.12
CA SER A 164 8.99 4.58 7.69
C SER A 164 8.89 6.01 7.15
N ILE A 165 9.35 6.96 7.96
CA ILE A 165 9.48 8.37 7.61
C ILE A 165 10.96 8.74 7.80
N ASP A 166 11.55 9.32 6.76
CA ASP A 166 12.92 9.82 6.83
C ASP A 166 13.01 11.21 7.45
N SER A 167 14.25 11.67 7.69
CA SER A 167 14.49 13.01 8.27
C SER A 167 14.02 14.20 7.42
N GLN A 168 13.64 13.97 6.17
CA GLN A 168 13.09 14.97 5.25
C GLN A 168 11.55 14.93 5.22
N GLY A 169 10.93 14.00 5.93
CA GLY A 169 9.48 13.79 5.96
C GLY A 169 8.95 12.95 4.81
N ASN A 170 9.82 12.33 3.99
CA ASN A 170 9.37 11.39 2.97
C ASN A 170 8.91 10.11 3.68
N ALA A 171 7.69 9.67 3.37
CA ALA A 171 7.04 8.52 3.95
C ALA A 171 6.90 7.42 2.89
N LEU A 172 7.33 6.21 3.24
CA LEU A 172 7.11 5.00 2.46
C LEU A 172 6.45 3.97 3.37
N GLY A 173 5.34 3.39 2.93
CA GLY A 173 4.68 2.32 3.69
C GLY A 173 3.94 1.33 2.81
N ASP A 174 3.69 0.15 3.38
CA ASP A 174 2.99 -0.96 2.75
C ASP A 174 1.69 -1.22 3.50
N MET A 175 0.58 -1.12 2.78
CA MET A 175 -0.78 -1.39 3.26
C MET A 175 -1.22 -2.76 2.74
N VAL A 176 -1.63 -3.65 3.63
CA VAL A 176 -2.16 -4.97 3.30
C VAL A 176 -3.65 -5.01 3.62
N LEU A 177 -4.45 -5.46 2.66
CA LEU A 177 -5.89 -5.69 2.78
C LEU A 177 -6.15 -7.14 3.18
N ASP A 178 -6.98 -7.36 4.21
CA ASP A 178 -7.26 -8.68 4.79
C ASP A 178 -8.38 -9.41 4.02
N ASP A 179 -8.06 -10.60 3.51
CA ASP A 179 -8.83 -11.40 2.56
C ASP A 179 -10.17 -11.92 3.09
N ASP A 180 -10.35 -11.97 4.42
CA ASP A 180 -11.56 -12.50 5.06
C ASP A 180 -12.43 -11.40 5.73
N SER A 181 -12.09 -10.12 5.52
CA SER A 181 -12.67 -8.99 6.25
C SER A 181 -13.61 -8.10 5.42
N GLY A 182 -13.67 -8.37 4.11
CA GLY A 182 -14.44 -7.63 3.14
C GLY A 182 -15.95 -7.62 3.39
N THR A 183 -16.63 -6.58 2.91
CA THR A 183 -18.10 -6.51 2.88
C THR A 183 -18.62 -6.10 1.51
N ASN A 184 -19.85 -6.51 1.19
CA ASN A 184 -20.53 -6.20 -0.07
C ASN A 184 -19.72 -6.68 -1.29
N GLU A 185 -19.33 -5.77 -2.19
CA GLU A 185 -18.59 -6.11 -3.41
C GLU A 185 -17.09 -6.37 -3.13
N LEU A 186 -16.66 -6.25 -1.87
CA LEU A 186 -15.30 -6.50 -1.42
C LEU A 186 -15.15 -7.78 -0.58
N GLU A 187 -16.18 -8.64 -0.46
CA GLU A 187 -16.17 -9.82 0.45
C GLU A 187 -14.99 -10.78 0.29
N ASP A 188 -14.41 -10.90 -0.91
CA ASP A 188 -13.24 -11.73 -1.21
C ASP A 188 -12.03 -10.87 -1.64
N CYS A 189 -12.05 -9.56 -1.33
CA CYS A 189 -10.97 -8.67 -1.73
C CYS A 189 -9.74 -8.87 -0.85
N ALA A 190 -8.56 -8.93 -1.46
CA ALA A 190 -7.28 -8.97 -0.78
C ALA A 190 -6.24 -8.18 -1.57
N GLY A 191 -5.08 -7.88 -0.98
CA GLY A 191 -4.01 -7.27 -1.75
C GLY A 191 -2.98 -6.53 -0.92
N SER A 192 -2.02 -5.95 -1.62
CA SER A 192 -0.99 -5.09 -1.02
C SER A 192 -0.75 -3.85 -1.86
N VAL A 193 -0.66 -2.71 -1.21
CA VAL A 193 -0.48 -1.40 -1.82
C VAL A 193 0.66 -0.67 -1.14
N THR A 194 1.66 -0.23 -1.91
CA THR A 194 2.73 0.63 -1.42
C THR A 194 2.33 2.10 -1.60
N LEU A 195 2.50 2.89 -0.54
CA LEU A 195 2.26 4.33 -0.50
C LEU A 195 3.61 5.06 -0.42
N ASP A 196 3.83 6.01 -1.33
CA ASP A 196 5.01 6.89 -1.37
C ASP A 196 4.52 8.35 -1.34
N GLY A 197 4.93 9.12 -0.33
CA GLY A 197 4.45 10.48 -0.15
C GLY A 197 5.25 11.32 0.84
N LEU A 198 4.66 12.45 1.23
CA LEU A 198 5.20 13.38 2.21
C LEU A 198 4.24 13.48 3.40
N THR A 199 4.77 13.37 4.62
CA THR A 199 3.98 13.41 5.86
C THR A 199 3.13 14.68 5.95
N GLY A 200 1.83 14.51 6.23
CA GLY A 200 0.86 15.60 6.34
C GLY A 200 0.48 16.29 5.03
N VAL A 201 0.88 15.73 3.90
CA VAL A 201 0.48 16.22 2.56
C VAL A 201 -0.25 15.13 1.80
N GLY A 202 0.39 13.97 1.61
CA GLY A 202 -0.11 12.93 0.71
C GLY A 202 0.96 12.48 -0.28
N GLY A 203 0.53 11.75 -1.31
CA GLY A 203 1.43 11.15 -2.29
C GLY A 203 0.69 10.26 -3.28
N THR A 204 1.40 9.28 -3.80
CA THR A 204 0.89 8.27 -4.75
C THR A 204 0.91 6.90 -4.13
N TYR A 205 0.03 6.02 -4.60
CA TYR A 205 0.07 4.62 -4.25
C TYR A 205 0.08 3.74 -5.50
N SER A 206 0.62 2.53 -5.35
CA SER A 206 0.58 1.49 -6.37
C SER A 206 0.66 0.11 -5.72
N GLY A 207 0.01 -0.89 -6.30
CA GLY A 207 0.01 -2.25 -5.77
C GLY A 207 -0.80 -3.21 -6.60
N GLU A 208 -1.15 -4.34 -6.00
CA GLU A 208 -1.93 -5.40 -6.62
C GLU A 208 -3.07 -5.80 -5.67
N VAL A 209 -4.27 -6.01 -6.22
CA VAL A 209 -5.45 -6.49 -5.47
C VAL A 209 -6.11 -7.67 -6.16
N GLU A 210 -6.68 -8.57 -5.39
CA GLU A 210 -7.52 -9.69 -5.81
C GLU A 210 -8.98 -9.37 -5.42
N LEU A 211 -9.95 -9.77 -6.25
CA LEU A 211 -11.39 -9.52 -6.09
C LEU A 211 -12.21 -10.79 -6.37
#